data_AF-A0A0D1BPK8-F1
#
_entry.id   AF-A0A0D1BPK8-F1
#
_cell.length_a   1.000
_cell.length_b   1.000
_cell.length_c   1.000
_cell.angle_alpha   90.00
_cell.angle_beta   90.00
_cell.angle_gamma   90.00
#
_symmetry.space_group_name_H-M   'P 1'
#
loop_
_entity.id
_entity.type
_entity.pdbx_description
1 polymer ?
#
loop_
_entity_poly.entity_id
_entity_poly.type
_entity_poly.pdbx_seq_one_letter_code
_entity_poly.pdbx_strand_id
1 'polypeptide(L)'
;MTFKNKFSKIKDNIQKEGYNLKEKSENVYEASKITFKIKSLQEEIDYYYKKIGRKVYKKYNKGNNVEEDYKKYCKSIQKIKKEVKELEEKKLKYSEKKLCKHCGKEIYLYSDFCNHCGKEQ
;
A
#
# COMPACT_ATOMS: atom_id res chain seq x y z
N MET A 1 26.74 -38.57 -10.34
CA MET A 1 27.51 -37.49 -11.00
C MET A 1 26.54 -36.33 -11.22
N THR A 2 26.68 -35.07 -10.78
CA THR A 2 27.88 -34.26 -10.48
C THR A 2 27.48 -33.01 -9.67
N PHE A 3 27.16 -33.11 -8.37
CA PHE A 3 26.95 -31.92 -7.50
C PHE A 3 28.09 -31.74 -6.47
N LYS A 4 28.77 -32.83 -6.09
CA LYS A 4 29.84 -32.86 -5.08
C LYS A 4 31.12 -32.13 -5.51
N ASN A 5 31.40 -32.00 -6.82
CA ASN A 5 32.66 -31.44 -7.34
C ASN A 5 32.68 -29.91 -7.43
N LYS A 6 31.56 -29.21 -7.23
CA LYS A 6 31.50 -27.75 -7.29
C LYS A 6 31.84 -27.10 -5.94
N PHE A 7 31.56 -27.80 -4.84
CA PHE A 7 31.81 -27.31 -3.48
C PHE A 7 33.28 -27.44 -3.05
N SER A 8 34.01 -28.48 -3.52
CA SER A 8 35.42 -28.65 -3.17
C SER A 8 36.31 -27.56 -3.77
N LYS A 9 36.05 -27.15 -5.03
CA LYS A 9 36.81 -26.07 -5.70
C LYS A 9 36.63 -24.67 -5.07
N ILE A 10 35.55 -24.46 -4.32
CA ILE A 10 35.32 -23.21 -3.58
C ILE A 10 36.16 -23.20 -2.31
N LYS A 11 36.32 -24.35 -1.65
CA LYS A 11 37.10 -24.47 -0.41
C LYS A 11 38.60 -24.19 -0.63
N ASP A 12 39.14 -24.55 -1.79
CA ASP A 12 40.57 -24.42 -2.09
C ASP A 12 40.99 -23.00 -2.53
N ASN A 13 40.05 -22.15 -2.97
CA ASN A 13 40.36 -20.77 -3.39
C ASN A 13 40.18 -19.70 -2.29
N ILE A 14 39.53 -20.05 -1.17
CA ILE A 14 39.30 -19.11 -0.05
C ILE A 14 40.61 -18.75 0.68
N GLN A 15 41.64 -19.60 0.63
CA GLN A 15 42.90 -19.37 1.33
C GLN A 15 43.79 -18.26 0.74
N LYS A 16 43.51 -17.73 -0.47
CA LYS A 16 44.39 -16.75 -1.14
C LYS A 16 43.90 -15.30 -1.12
N GLU A 17 42.70 -15.00 -0.62
CA GLU A 17 42.11 -13.64 -0.69
C GLU A 17 41.93 -12.96 0.68
N GLY A 18 42.88 -13.16 1.60
CA GLY A 18 42.81 -12.61 2.97
C GLY A 18 42.97 -11.08 3.11
N TYR A 19 43.28 -10.35 2.04
CA TYR A 19 43.62 -8.92 2.12
C TYR A 19 42.61 -7.96 1.45
N ASN A 20 41.64 -8.45 0.66
CA ASN A 20 40.67 -7.60 -0.07
C ASN A 20 39.24 -7.62 0.49
N LEU A 21 39.02 -8.26 1.65
CA LEU A 21 37.69 -8.44 2.22
C LEU A 21 37.13 -7.17 2.90
N LYS A 22 37.99 -6.36 3.52
CA LYS A 22 37.57 -5.15 4.25
C LYS A 22 37.11 -4.03 3.30
N GLU A 23 37.91 -3.68 2.30
CA GLU A 23 37.54 -2.65 1.31
C GLU A 23 36.31 -3.06 0.48
N LYS A 24 36.19 -4.34 0.09
CA LYS A 24 34.97 -4.84 -0.56
C LYS A 24 33.76 -4.76 0.38
N SER A 25 33.91 -5.03 1.67
CA SER A 25 32.79 -4.92 2.63
C SER A 25 32.33 -3.48 2.87
N GLU A 26 33.26 -2.51 2.93
CA GLU A 26 32.93 -1.09 3.09
C GLU A 26 32.23 -0.54 1.84
N ASN A 27 32.72 -0.89 0.64
CA ASN A 27 32.11 -0.49 -0.62
C ASN A 27 30.69 -1.05 -0.79
N VAL A 28 30.44 -2.29 -0.35
CA VAL A 28 29.09 -2.90 -0.36
C VAL A 28 28.15 -2.21 0.63
N TYR A 29 28.65 -1.82 1.80
CA TYR A 29 27.86 -1.13 2.81
C TYR A 29 27.43 0.27 2.35
N GLU A 30 28.36 1.05 1.79
CA GLU A 30 28.06 2.38 1.24
C GLU A 30 27.12 2.30 0.03
N ALA A 31 27.31 1.33 -0.87
CA ALA A 31 26.38 1.08 -1.97
C ALA A 31 24.96 0.74 -1.46
N SER A 32 24.87 -0.04 -0.38
CA SER A 32 23.58 -0.38 0.25
C SER A 32 22.90 0.86 0.83
N LYS A 33 23.63 1.72 1.56
CA LYS A 33 23.08 2.99 2.07
C LYS A 33 22.53 3.88 0.97
N ILE A 34 23.29 4.04 -0.12
CA ILE A 34 22.87 4.86 -1.27
C ILE A 34 21.60 4.26 -1.87
N THR A 35 21.55 2.94 -2.05
CA THR A 35 20.37 2.23 -2.58
C THR A 35 19.14 2.46 -1.70
N PHE A 36 19.27 2.34 -0.38
CA PHE A 36 18.17 2.62 0.54
C PHE A 36 17.72 4.07 0.47
N LYS A 37 18.65 5.03 0.35
CA LYS A 37 18.30 6.45 0.24
C LYS A 37 17.55 6.75 -1.06
N ILE A 38 17.98 6.17 -2.19
CA ILE A 38 17.27 6.28 -3.47
C ILE A 38 15.86 5.75 -3.34
N LYS A 39 15.69 4.55 -2.77
CA LYS A 39 14.36 3.95 -2.58
C LYS A 39 13.45 4.84 -1.72
N SER A 40 13.97 5.37 -0.61
CA SER A 40 13.22 6.27 0.27
C SER A 40 12.80 7.56 -0.45
N LEU A 41 13.67 8.16 -1.27
CA LEU A 41 13.34 9.34 -2.05
C LEU A 41 12.30 9.03 -3.14
N GLN A 42 12.35 7.85 -3.76
CA GLN A 42 11.33 7.40 -4.72
C GLN A 42 9.96 7.23 -4.05
N GLU A 43 9.91 6.65 -2.85
CA GLU A 43 8.67 6.54 -2.06
C GLU A 43 8.11 7.92 -1.69
N GLU A 44 8.97 8.89 -1.41
CA GLU A 44 8.58 10.28 -1.15
C GLU A 44 7.99 10.96 -2.39
N ILE A 45 8.60 10.74 -3.57
CA ILE A 45 8.06 11.20 -4.87
C ILE A 45 6.65 10.62 -5.09
N ASP A 46 6.49 9.30 -4.90
CA ASP A 46 5.20 8.63 -5.03
C ASP A 46 4.14 9.16 -4.05
N TYR A 47 4.56 9.49 -2.83
CA TYR A 47 3.70 10.16 -1.86
C TYR A 47 3.19 11.50 -2.40
N TYR A 48 4.08 12.33 -2.97
CA TYR A 48 3.68 13.61 -3.52
C TYR A 48 2.78 13.47 -4.75
N TYR A 49 3.04 12.51 -5.66
CA TYR A 49 2.13 12.21 -6.77
C TYR A 49 0.72 11.85 -6.28
N LYS A 50 0.63 10.95 -5.28
CA LYS A 50 -0.66 10.59 -4.66
C LYS A 50 -1.34 11.81 -4.03
N LYS A 51 -0.58 12.68 -3.34
CA LYS A 51 -1.10 13.89 -2.68
C LYS A 51 -1.63 14.90 -3.68
N ILE A 52 -0.94 15.11 -4.80
CA ILE A 52 -1.37 15.96 -5.91
C ILE A 52 -2.67 15.41 -6.50
N GLY A 53 -2.70 14.13 -6.89
CA GLY A 53 -3.90 13.49 -7.44
C GLY A 53 -5.11 13.59 -6.50
N ARG A 54 -4.90 13.40 -5.19
CA ARG A 54 -5.94 13.59 -4.16
C ARG A 54 -6.46 15.03 -4.12
N LYS A 55 -5.58 16.03 -4.20
CA LYS A 55 -5.98 17.45 -4.23
C LYS A 55 -6.79 17.78 -5.48
N VAL A 56 -6.37 17.29 -6.64
CA VAL A 56 -7.08 17.46 -7.92
C VAL A 56 -8.48 16.84 -7.84
N TYR A 57 -8.59 15.58 -7.42
CA TYR A 57 -9.88 14.93 -7.24
C TYR A 57 -10.77 15.64 -6.21
N LYS A 58 -10.20 16.15 -5.11
CA LYS A 58 -10.95 16.93 -4.12
C LYS A 58 -11.50 18.23 -4.70
N LYS A 59 -10.76 18.90 -5.59
CA LYS A 59 -11.25 20.08 -6.32
C LYS A 59 -12.41 19.71 -7.23
N TYR A 60 -12.26 18.64 -8.02
CA TYR A 60 -13.31 18.11 -8.90
C TYR A 60 -14.61 17.80 -8.12
N ASN A 61 -14.49 17.09 -6.99
CA ASN A 61 -15.65 16.70 -6.18
C ASN A 61 -16.35 17.90 -5.49
N LYS A 62 -15.69 19.05 -5.40
CA LYS A 62 -16.28 20.31 -4.92
C LYS A 62 -16.95 21.12 -6.04
N GLY A 63 -17.01 20.60 -7.26
CA GLY A 63 -17.55 21.30 -8.43
C GLY A 63 -16.62 22.35 -9.01
N ASN A 64 -15.35 22.41 -8.58
CA ASN A 64 -14.39 23.34 -9.18
C ASN A 64 -13.98 22.85 -10.57
N ASN A 65 -13.66 23.79 -11.45
CA ASN A 65 -13.10 23.46 -12.75
C ASN A 65 -11.73 22.78 -12.58
N VAL A 66 -11.56 21.68 -13.29
CA VAL A 66 -10.32 20.91 -13.38
C VAL A 66 -10.10 20.66 -14.87
N GLU A 67 -8.84 20.69 -15.32
CA GLU A 67 -8.51 20.43 -16.72
C GLU A 67 -9.12 19.12 -17.24
N GLU A 68 -9.49 19.12 -18.53
CA GLU A 68 -10.24 18.03 -19.16
C GLU A 68 -9.50 16.69 -19.06
N ASP A 69 -8.18 16.72 -19.21
CA ASP A 69 -7.31 15.55 -19.08
C ASP A 69 -7.45 14.88 -17.71
N TYR A 70 -7.62 15.67 -16.64
CA TYR A 70 -7.83 15.15 -15.30
C TYR A 70 -9.27 14.74 -15.02
N LYS A 71 -10.26 15.32 -15.72
CA LYS A 71 -11.67 14.93 -15.55
C LYS A 71 -11.89 13.46 -15.89
N LYS A 72 -11.22 12.92 -16.92
CA LYS A 72 -11.30 11.50 -17.29
C LYS A 72 -10.88 10.60 -16.12
N TYR A 73 -9.73 10.89 -15.49
CA TYR A 73 -9.27 10.15 -14.32
C TYR A 73 -10.20 10.33 -13.11
N CYS A 74 -10.73 11.54 -12.89
CA CYS A 74 -11.68 11.80 -11.80
C CYS A 74 -12.98 10.99 -11.96
N LYS A 75 -13.53 10.92 -13.18
CA LYS A 75 -14.70 10.08 -13.49
C LYS A 75 -14.42 8.61 -13.21
N SER A 76 -13.26 8.09 -13.62
CA SER A 76 -12.84 6.72 -13.31
C SER A 76 -12.76 6.45 -11.80
N ILE A 77 -12.16 7.36 -11.02
CA ILE A 77 -12.10 7.27 -9.56
C ILE A 77 -13.51 7.23 -8.96
N GLN A 78 -14.43 8.06 -9.46
CA GLN A 78 -15.81 8.09 -8.98
C GLN A 78 -16.54 6.77 -9.26
N LYS A 79 -16.35 6.17 -10.45
CA LYS A 79 -16.90 4.86 -10.80
C LYS A 79 -16.38 3.76 -9.85
N ILE A 80 -15.06 3.70 -9.66
CA ILE A 80 -14.43 2.70 -8.77
C ILE A 80 -14.94 2.88 -7.33
N LYS A 81 -15.06 4.11 -6.84
CA LYS A 81 -15.61 4.36 -5.49
C LYS A 81 -17.05 3.89 -5.33
N LYS A 82 -17.88 4.04 -6.36
CA LYS A 82 -19.25 3.55 -6.34
C LYS A 82 -19.27 2.01 -6.24
N GLU A 83 -18.45 1.35 -7.03
CA GLU A 83 -18.31 -0.11 -7.02
C GLU A 83 -17.81 -0.62 -5.65
N VAL A 84 -16.81 0.03 -5.05
CA VAL A 84 -16.34 -0.29 -3.69
C VAL A 84 -17.48 -0.19 -2.67
N LYS A 85 -18.27 0.89 -2.73
CA LYS A 85 -19.42 1.08 -1.84
C LYS A 85 -20.47 -0.02 -2.01
N GLU A 86 -20.80 -0.38 -3.26
CA GLU A 86 -21.74 -1.46 -3.55
C GLU A 86 -21.24 -2.82 -3.04
N LEU A 87 -19.93 -3.10 -3.13
CA LEU A 87 -19.32 -4.31 -2.59
C LEU A 87 -19.30 -4.34 -1.05
N GLU A 88 -19.04 -3.20 -0.40
CA GLU A 88 -19.10 -3.07 1.06
C GLU A 88 -20.54 -3.29 1.58
N GLU A 89 -21.54 -2.73 0.91
CA GLU A 89 -22.95 -2.95 1.25
C GLU A 89 -23.35 -4.43 1.06
N LYS A 90 -22.88 -5.09 0.00
CA LYS A 90 -23.06 -6.53 -0.19
C LYS A 90 -22.39 -7.32 0.93
N LYS A 91 -21.15 -7.00 1.30
CA LYS A 91 -20.42 -7.65 2.40
C LYS A 91 -21.17 -7.55 3.73
N LEU A 92 -21.77 -6.39 4.03
CA LEU A 92 -22.61 -6.20 5.22
C LEU A 92 -23.86 -7.09 5.20
N LYS A 93 -24.54 -7.18 4.06
CA LYS A 93 -25.72 -8.06 3.89
C LYS A 93 -25.36 -9.54 4.10
N TYR A 94 -24.26 -10.03 3.53
CA TYR A 94 -23.82 -11.41 3.72
C TYR A 94 -23.32 -11.72 5.13
N SER A 95 -22.91 -10.70 5.89
CA SER A 95 -22.46 -10.87 7.27
C SER A 95 -23.57 -10.68 8.30
N GLU A 96 -24.84 -10.53 7.86
CA GLU A 96 -26.00 -10.22 8.71
C GLU A 96 -25.72 -9.05 9.64
N LYS A 97 -24.99 -8.03 9.15
CA LYS A 97 -24.61 -6.85 9.92
C LYS A 97 -25.10 -5.58 9.24
N LYS A 98 -25.47 -4.58 10.04
CA LYS A 98 -25.81 -3.21 9.62
C LYS A 98 -24.91 -2.22 10.37
N LEU A 99 -24.77 -1.01 9.83
CA LEU A 99 -24.13 0.09 10.57
C LEU A 99 -25.17 0.75 11.48
N CYS A 100 -24.76 1.06 12.70
CA CYS A 100 -25.61 1.75 13.65
C CYS A 100 -26.00 3.15 13.13
N LYS A 101 -27.30 3.47 13.12
CA LYS A 101 -27.83 4.76 12.63
C LYS A 101 -27.29 5.97 13.41
N HIS A 102 -26.82 5.75 14.64
CA HIS A 102 -26.35 6.81 15.53
C HIS A 102 -24.82 6.91 15.67
N CYS A 103 -24.14 5.77 15.81
CA CYS A 103 -22.69 5.76 16.08
C CYS A 103 -21.85 5.21 14.92
N GLY A 104 -22.48 4.65 13.88
CA GLY A 104 -21.80 4.12 12.70
C GLY A 104 -20.99 2.84 12.91
N LYS A 105 -21.05 2.21 14.09
CA LYS A 105 -20.41 0.91 14.34
C LYS A 105 -21.23 -0.25 13.76
N GLU A 106 -20.56 -1.32 13.36
CA GLU A 106 -21.20 -2.55 12.87
C GLU A 106 -21.94 -3.26 14.02
N ILE A 107 -23.20 -3.62 13.78
CA ILE A 107 -24.08 -4.37 14.67
C ILE A 107 -24.82 -5.44 13.87
N TYR A 108 -25.46 -6.42 14.50
CA TYR A 108 -26.27 -7.40 13.77
C TYR A 108 -27.49 -6.74 13.10
N LEU A 109 -27.87 -7.25 11.94
CA LEU A 109 -28.94 -6.73 11.08
C LEU A 109 -30.27 -6.63 11.84
N TYR A 110 -30.56 -7.65 12.66
CA TYR A 110 -31.76 -7.78 13.47
C TYR A 110 -31.59 -7.27 14.92
N SER A 111 -30.52 -6.54 15.23
CA SER A 111 -30.41 -5.90 16.54
C SER A 111 -31.36 -4.71 16.63
N ASP A 112 -32.23 -4.71 17.63
CA ASP A 112 -33.10 -3.57 17.99
C ASP A 112 -32.31 -2.47 18.70
N PHE A 113 -31.23 -2.81 19.40
CA PHE A 113 -30.38 -1.86 20.13
C PHE A 113 -28.90 -2.05 19.77
N CYS A 114 -28.14 -0.94 19.76
CA CYS A 114 -26.70 -1.01 19.52
C CYS A 114 -25.95 -1.42 20.79
N ASN A 115 -25.26 -2.56 20.72
CA ASN A 115 -24.35 -3.06 21.77
C ASN A 115 -23.17 -2.11 22.10
N HIS A 116 -22.95 -1.07 21.31
CA HIS A 116 -21.87 -0.11 21.53
C HIS A 116 -22.31 1.25 22.07
N CYS A 117 -23.54 1.70 21.79
CA CYS A 117 -24.02 3.01 22.24
C CYS A 117 -25.39 3.00 22.92
N GLY A 118 -26.02 1.82 23.03
CA GLY A 118 -27.30 1.63 23.73
C GLY A 118 -28.53 2.23 23.04
N LYS A 119 -28.38 2.93 21.92
CA LYS A 119 -29.51 3.51 21.17
C LYS A 119 -30.22 2.47 20.29
N GLU A 120 -31.51 2.66 20.06
CA GLU A 120 -32.36 1.86 19.18
C GLU A 120 -31.93 1.96 17.69
N GLN A 121 -32.19 0.92 16.87
CA GLN A 121 -31.50 0.67 15.59
C GLN A 121 -32.39 0.50 14.35
#